data_AF-A0A2N2KBS2-F1
#
_entry.id   AF-A0A2N2KBS2-F1
#
_cell.length_a   1.000
_cell.length_b   1.000
_cell.length_c   1.000
_cell.angle_alpha   90.00
_cell.angle_beta   90.00
_cell.angle_gamma   90.00
#
_symmetry.space_group_name_H-M   'P 1'
#
loop_
_entity.id
_entity.type
_entity.pdbx_description
1 polymer ?
#
loop_
_entity_poly.entity_id
_entity_poly.type
_entity_poly.pdbx_seq_one_letter_code
_entity_poly.pdbx_strand_id
1 'polypeptide(L)'
;MENEKLILERLDRIEAGLAPLARAAGTMNELKQDLTPLANHAVQMVIKELQDVESGFQLEDLLEMVKLFLRNVRNISYSLRQLGNVIDFINTLEPLLKSSVPQVINYLDDIEQKGVFRILNATLGIRAKIAEKYTPEDIDQIGDGLVALLGLAKKISCPGAITFLQGVVEIPGKMDLAASKEVGPLSLLFAGSNKEVKEGLGVLIELTKGLGKLRNNCSNGPAGQHLDSLTEYS
;
A
#
# COMPACT_ATOMS: atom_id res chain seq x y z
N MET A 1 -50.99 82.55 -4.21
CA MET A 1 -51.37 81.63 -3.13
C MET A 1 -51.47 80.17 -3.60
N GLU A 2 -52.15 79.83 -4.70
CA GLU A 2 -52.26 78.41 -5.15
C GLU A 2 -50.94 77.87 -5.74
N ASN A 3 -50.24 78.69 -6.52
CA ASN A 3 -48.94 78.32 -7.10
C ASN A 3 -47.83 78.14 -6.04
N GLU A 4 -47.86 78.90 -4.95
CA GLU A 4 -46.87 78.77 -3.86
C GLU A 4 -47.05 77.45 -3.10
N LYS A 5 -48.31 77.03 -2.88
CA LYS A 5 -48.59 75.73 -2.26
C LYS A 5 -48.15 74.57 -3.14
N LEU A 6 -48.37 74.67 -4.46
CA LEU A 6 -47.89 73.69 -5.44
C LEU A 6 -46.36 73.63 -5.51
N ILE A 7 -45.66 74.75 -5.39
CA ILE A 7 -44.20 74.79 -5.37
C ILE A 7 -43.64 74.16 -4.09
N LEU A 8 -44.24 74.46 -2.93
CA LEU A 8 -43.84 73.87 -1.65
C LEU A 8 -44.07 72.35 -1.62
N GLU A 9 -45.22 71.87 -2.13
CA GLU A 9 -45.49 70.43 -2.23
C GLU A 9 -44.50 69.72 -3.17
N ARG A 10 -44.09 70.37 -4.27
CA ARG A 10 -43.07 69.83 -5.19
C ARG A 10 -41.70 69.80 -4.54
N LEU A 11 -41.35 70.81 -3.77
CA LEU A 11 -40.08 70.89 -3.05
C LEU A 11 -40.00 69.82 -1.95
N ASP A 12 -41.05 69.68 -1.14
CA ASP A 12 -41.15 68.63 -0.11
C ASP A 12 -41.07 67.22 -0.70
N ARG A 13 -41.67 67.00 -1.88
CA ARG A 13 -41.59 65.72 -2.59
C ARG A 13 -40.18 65.43 -3.10
N ILE A 14 -39.46 66.45 -3.54
CA ILE A 14 -38.05 66.33 -3.98
C ILE A 14 -37.14 66.08 -2.77
N GLU A 15 -37.36 66.78 -1.65
CA GLU A 15 -36.61 66.61 -0.41
C GLU A 15 -36.84 65.23 0.22
N ALA A 16 -38.08 64.74 0.23
CA ALA A 16 -38.41 63.39 0.66
C ALA A 16 -37.75 62.30 -0.21
N GLY A 17 -37.57 62.57 -1.51
CA GLY A 17 -36.84 61.69 -2.43
C GLY A 17 -35.32 61.74 -2.26
N LEU A 18 -34.77 62.87 -1.83
CA LEU A 18 -33.32 63.10 -1.65
C LEU A 18 -32.81 62.72 -0.25
N ALA A 19 -33.67 62.72 0.77
CA ALA A 19 -33.34 62.32 2.15
C ALA A 19 -32.70 60.92 2.27
N PRO A 20 -33.19 59.85 1.60
CA PRO A 20 -32.54 58.54 1.64
C PRO A 20 -31.19 58.51 0.91
N LEU A 21 -31.00 59.31 -0.15
CA LEU A 21 -29.73 59.43 -0.86
C LEU A 21 -28.68 60.19 -0.04
N ALA A 22 -29.09 61.25 0.67
CA ALA A 22 -28.20 61.99 1.58
C ALA A 22 -27.74 61.11 2.76
N ARG A 23 -28.63 60.28 3.31
CA ARG A 23 -28.27 59.30 4.35
C ARG A 23 -27.33 58.22 3.83
N ALA A 24 -27.55 57.71 2.62
CA ALA A 24 -26.67 56.74 1.98
C ALA A 24 -25.27 57.33 1.67
N ALA A 25 -25.19 58.62 1.36
CA ALA A 25 -23.91 59.32 1.19
C ALA A 25 -23.18 59.49 2.55
N GLY A 26 -23.91 59.78 3.63
CA GLY A 26 -23.35 59.87 4.98
C GLY A 26 -22.76 58.55 5.47
N THR A 27 -23.46 57.42 5.29
CA THR A 27 -22.98 56.10 5.70
C THR A 27 -21.76 55.63 4.90
N MET A 28 -21.65 56.00 3.62
CA MET A 28 -20.42 55.79 2.84
C MET A 28 -19.25 56.60 3.36
N ASN A 29 -19.49 57.81 3.86
CA ASN A 29 -18.44 58.65 4.43
C ASN A 29 -17.95 58.13 5.80
N GLU A 30 -18.86 57.65 6.64
CA GLU A 30 -18.53 56.98 7.92
C GLU A 30 -17.76 55.68 7.67
N LEU A 31 -18.23 54.83 6.75
CA LEU A 31 -17.53 53.60 6.36
C LEU A 31 -16.13 53.90 5.82
N LYS A 32 -15.97 54.95 5.03
CA LYS A 32 -14.66 55.40 4.56
C LYS A 32 -13.78 55.85 5.72
N GLN A 33 -14.33 56.57 6.69
CA GLN A 33 -13.61 57.08 7.85
C GLN A 33 -13.14 55.96 8.78
N ASP A 34 -13.91 54.88 8.91
CA ASP A 34 -13.58 53.69 9.70
C ASP A 34 -12.66 52.70 8.97
N LEU A 35 -12.82 52.55 7.65
CA LEU A 35 -11.96 51.68 6.84
C LEU A 35 -10.57 52.26 6.61
N THR A 36 -10.42 53.59 6.55
CA THR A 36 -9.13 54.25 6.32
C THR A 36 -8.06 53.85 7.36
N PRO A 37 -8.31 53.93 8.69
CA PRO A 37 -7.32 53.52 9.68
C PRO A 37 -7.07 52.01 9.70
N LEU A 38 -8.08 51.19 9.41
CA LEU A 38 -7.93 49.74 9.31
C LEU A 38 -7.08 49.33 8.11
N ALA A 39 -7.30 49.97 6.96
CA ALA A 39 -6.50 49.77 5.75
C ALA A 39 -5.05 50.20 5.97
N ASN A 40 -4.83 51.35 6.62
CA ASN A 40 -3.49 51.81 6.97
C ASN A 40 -2.77 50.83 7.93
N HIS A 41 -3.47 50.29 8.93
CA HIS A 41 -2.90 49.28 9.82
C HIS A 41 -2.59 47.95 9.10
N ALA A 42 -3.48 47.48 8.22
CA ALA A 42 -3.25 46.27 7.45
C ALA A 42 -2.03 46.40 6.53
N VAL A 43 -1.87 47.55 5.87
CA VAL A 43 -0.71 47.84 5.02
C VAL A 43 0.59 47.83 5.83
N GLN A 44 0.60 48.44 7.03
CA GLN A 44 1.81 48.43 7.86
C GLN A 44 2.13 47.05 8.44
N MET A 45 1.13 46.26 8.80
CA MET A 45 1.33 44.89 9.28
C MET A 45 1.91 44.00 8.18
N VAL A 46 1.39 44.13 6.95
CA VAL A 46 1.92 43.44 5.77
C VAL A 46 3.37 43.84 5.52
N ILE A 47 3.71 45.14 5.56
CA ILE A 47 5.09 45.62 5.38
C ILE A 47 6.04 45.07 6.47
N LYS A 48 5.56 44.97 7.72
CA LYS A 48 6.35 44.47 8.85
C LYS A 48 6.60 42.96 8.76
N GLU A 49 5.58 42.18 8.41
CA GLU A 49 5.71 40.73 8.20
C GLU A 49 6.55 40.42 6.94
N LEU A 50 6.46 41.25 5.91
CA LEU A 50 7.31 41.20 4.71
C LEU A 50 8.78 41.50 5.00
N GLN A 51 9.07 42.24 6.06
CA GLN A 51 10.43 42.55 6.49
C GLN A 51 11.11 41.36 7.19
N ASP A 52 10.35 40.43 7.77
CA ASP A 52 10.84 39.19 8.39
C ASP A 52 11.05 38.04 7.36
N VAL A 53 10.61 38.19 6.11
CA VAL A 53 10.86 37.21 5.04
C VAL A 53 12.20 37.50 4.35
N GLU A 54 13.28 37.13 5.03
CA GLU A 54 14.63 37.69 4.86
C GLU A 54 15.38 37.41 3.53
N SER A 55 14.85 36.68 2.54
CA SER A 55 15.66 36.47 1.30
C SER A 55 14.95 36.10 -0.01
N GLY A 56 13.62 36.03 -0.05
CA GLY A 56 12.92 35.44 -1.22
C GLY A 56 11.79 36.28 -1.79
N PHE A 57 11.50 37.44 -1.22
CA PHE A 57 10.28 38.18 -1.52
C PHE A 57 10.60 39.58 -2.04
N GLN A 58 10.58 39.77 -3.36
CA GLN A 58 10.67 41.09 -3.97
C GLN A 58 9.28 41.65 -4.21
N LEU A 59 9.12 42.97 -4.08
CA LEU A 59 7.85 43.65 -4.36
C LEU A 59 7.42 43.42 -5.82
N GLU A 60 8.39 43.33 -6.74
CA GLU A 60 8.20 42.87 -8.13
C GLU A 60 7.53 41.49 -8.22
N ASP A 61 7.93 40.52 -7.41
CA ASP A 61 7.38 39.15 -7.44
C ASP A 61 5.91 39.14 -6.99
N LEU A 62 5.56 39.95 -5.97
CA LEU A 62 4.16 40.12 -5.56
C LEU A 62 3.34 40.78 -6.68
N LEU A 63 3.88 41.80 -7.35
CA LEU A 63 3.21 42.44 -8.49
C LEU A 63 3.05 41.49 -9.68
N GLU A 64 4.02 40.61 -9.92
CA GLU A 64 3.94 39.57 -10.94
C GLU A 64 2.91 38.49 -10.58
N MET A 65 2.85 38.06 -9.32
CA MET A 65 1.81 37.15 -8.83
C MET A 65 0.41 37.77 -8.94
N VAL A 66 0.26 39.07 -8.62
CA VAL A 66 -1.02 39.79 -8.79
C VAL A 66 -1.38 39.87 -10.29
N LYS A 67 -0.43 40.17 -11.18
CA LYS A 67 -0.67 40.15 -12.64
C LYS A 67 -1.04 38.75 -13.13
N LEU A 68 -0.36 37.71 -12.68
CA LEU A 68 -0.64 36.32 -13.03
C LEU A 68 -2.04 35.91 -12.54
N PHE A 69 -2.40 36.29 -11.33
CA PHE A 69 -3.73 36.06 -10.76
C PHE A 69 -4.81 36.78 -11.58
N LEU A 70 -4.61 38.08 -11.89
CA LEU A 70 -5.54 38.85 -12.72
C LEU A 70 -5.66 38.30 -14.15
N ARG A 71 -4.54 37.85 -14.75
CA ARG A 71 -4.52 37.22 -16.08
C ARG A 71 -5.25 35.87 -16.07
N ASN A 72 -5.14 35.11 -14.99
CA ASN A 72 -5.80 33.82 -14.81
C ASN A 72 -7.17 33.91 -14.15
N VAL A 73 -7.66 35.10 -13.81
CA VAL A 73 -8.96 35.27 -13.13
C VAL A 73 -10.11 34.68 -13.92
N ARG A 74 -10.01 34.68 -15.26
CA ARG A 74 -10.98 34.03 -16.16
C ARG A 74 -10.98 32.52 -16.01
N ASN A 75 -9.80 31.90 -15.91
CA ASN A 75 -9.65 30.46 -15.70
C ASN A 75 -10.13 30.06 -14.30
N ILE A 76 -9.74 30.81 -13.27
CA ILE A 76 -10.21 30.61 -11.90
C ILE A 76 -11.73 30.77 -11.81
N SER A 77 -12.29 31.80 -12.44
CA SER A 77 -13.73 32.03 -12.47
C SER A 77 -14.48 30.97 -13.28
N TYR A 78 -13.86 30.39 -14.30
CA TYR A 78 -14.42 29.26 -15.05
C TYR A 78 -14.43 27.98 -14.20
N SER A 79 -13.33 27.65 -13.53
CA SER A 79 -13.26 26.54 -12.57
C SER A 79 -14.22 26.75 -11.39
N LEU A 80 -14.33 27.96 -10.85
CA LEU A 80 -15.29 28.29 -9.79
C LEU A 80 -16.74 28.21 -10.25
N ARG A 81 -17.03 28.50 -11.53
CA ARG A 81 -18.36 28.28 -12.11
C ARG A 81 -18.68 26.82 -12.36
N GLN A 82 -17.69 26.00 -12.73
CA GLN A 82 -17.82 24.54 -12.69
C GLN A 82 -18.06 24.05 -11.25
N LEU A 83 -17.38 24.67 -10.28
CA LEU A 83 -17.63 24.45 -8.86
C LEU A 83 -18.92 25.09 -8.36
N GLY A 84 -19.65 25.87 -9.16
CA GLY A 84 -20.98 26.39 -8.84
C GLY A 84 -21.98 25.24 -8.59
N ASN A 85 -21.72 24.09 -9.21
CA ASN A 85 -22.44 22.84 -8.95
C ASN A 85 -21.88 22.05 -7.76
N VAL A 86 -20.94 22.58 -6.95
CA VAL A 86 -20.40 21.87 -5.77
C VAL A 86 -21.47 21.74 -4.70
N ILE A 87 -22.35 22.72 -4.54
CA ILE A 87 -23.45 22.61 -3.60
C ILE A 87 -24.38 21.46 -4.04
N ASP A 88 -24.72 21.37 -5.32
CA ASP A 88 -25.52 20.26 -5.87
C ASP A 88 -24.79 18.92 -5.82
N PHE A 89 -23.48 18.91 -6.03
CA PHE A 89 -22.62 17.73 -5.92
C PHE A 89 -22.51 17.24 -4.47
N ILE A 90 -22.33 18.14 -3.51
CA ILE A 90 -22.32 17.82 -2.08
C ILE A 90 -23.70 17.32 -1.67
N ASN A 91 -24.79 17.95 -2.10
CA ASN A 91 -26.15 17.48 -1.83
C ASN A 91 -26.42 16.10 -2.44
N THR A 92 -25.80 15.79 -3.59
CA THR A 92 -25.89 14.46 -4.25
C THR A 92 -25.03 13.41 -3.54
N LEU A 93 -23.84 13.79 -3.07
CA LEU A 93 -22.91 12.91 -2.36
C LEU A 93 -23.28 12.68 -0.90
N GLU A 94 -23.91 13.65 -0.23
CA GLU A 94 -24.26 13.59 1.19
C GLU A 94 -25.01 12.30 1.56
N PRO A 95 -26.08 11.87 0.85
CA PRO A 95 -26.74 10.60 1.16
C PRO A 95 -25.85 9.38 0.91
N LEU A 96 -24.98 9.41 -0.11
CA LEU A 96 -24.02 8.33 -0.37
C LEU A 96 -22.99 8.23 0.75
N LEU A 97 -22.42 9.36 1.19
CA LEU A 97 -21.48 9.41 2.30
C LEU A 97 -22.15 8.95 3.61
N LYS A 98 -23.37 9.41 3.90
CA LYS A 98 -24.13 8.97 5.09
C LYS A 98 -24.41 7.47 5.10
N SER A 99 -24.59 6.85 3.94
CA SER A 99 -24.81 5.39 3.83
C SER A 99 -23.50 4.59 3.80
N SER A 100 -22.46 5.09 3.12
CA SER A 100 -21.20 4.37 2.91
C SER A 100 -20.23 4.49 4.08
N VAL A 101 -20.20 5.62 4.80
CA VAL A 101 -19.30 5.79 5.95
C VAL A 101 -19.52 4.71 7.03
N PRO A 102 -20.76 4.41 7.47
CA PRO A 102 -20.98 3.32 8.41
C PRO A 102 -20.56 1.94 7.87
N GLN A 103 -20.75 1.68 6.58
CA GLN A 103 -20.35 0.42 5.95
C GLN A 103 -18.83 0.26 5.91
N VAL A 104 -18.11 1.33 5.57
CA VAL A 104 -16.64 1.37 5.58
C VAL A 104 -16.10 1.20 7.00
N ILE A 105 -16.71 1.86 7.99
CA ILE A 105 -16.34 1.69 9.39
C ILE A 105 -16.55 0.24 9.83
N ASN A 106 -17.72 -0.35 9.59
CA ASN A 106 -17.99 -1.74 9.96
C ASN A 106 -17.06 -2.73 9.24
N TYR A 107 -16.72 -2.47 7.98
CA TYR A 107 -15.79 -3.28 7.21
C TYR A 107 -14.35 -3.18 7.76
N LEU A 108 -13.90 -1.97 8.09
CA LEU A 108 -12.61 -1.73 8.73
C LEU A 108 -12.55 -2.38 10.13
N ASP A 109 -13.64 -2.31 10.89
CA ASP A 109 -13.76 -2.91 12.22
C ASP A 109 -13.73 -4.45 12.14
N ASP A 110 -14.39 -5.05 11.14
CA ASP A 110 -14.31 -6.49 10.86
C ASP A 110 -12.89 -6.94 10.46
N ILE A 111 -12.21 -6.13 9.63
CA ILE A 111 -10.79 -6.35 9.26
C ILE A 111 -9.88 -6.25 10.50
N GLU A 112 -10.11 -5.26 11.35
CA GLU A 112 -9.36 -5.05 12.58
C GLU A 112 -9.59 -6.20 13.58
N GLN A 113 -10.85 -6.61 13.77
CA GLN A 113 -11.24 -7.70 14.66
C GLN A 113 -10.72 -9.05 14.19
N LYS A 114 -10.65 -9.27 12.87
CA LYS A 114 -9.96 -10.43 12.25
C LYS A 114 -8.43 -10.34 12.36
N GLY A 115 -7.89 -9.25 12.89
CA GLY A 115 -6.46 -9.07 13.12
C GLY A 115 -5.65 -8.81 11.84
N VAL A 116 -6.32 -8.48 10.73
CA VAL A 116 -5.67 -8.31 9.42
C VAL A 116 -4.66 -7.17 9.45
N PHE A 117 -4.96 -6.05 10.09
CA PHE A 117 -4.01 -4.94 10.26
C PHE A 117 -2.78 -5.35 11.07
N ARG A 118 -2.95 -6.22 12.08
CA ARG A 118 -1.84 -6.75 12.88
C ARG A 118 -0.93 -7.64 12.05
N ILE A 119 -1.50 -8.48 11.20
CA ILE A 119 -0.76 -9.34 10.26
C ILE A 119 -0.03 -8.47 9.23
N LEU A 120 -0.68 -7.43 8.69
CA LEU A 120 -0.09 -6.53 7.71
C LEU A 120 1.13 -5.80 8.30
N ASN A 121 0.98 -5.21 9.49
CA ASN A 121 2.06 -4.53 10.20
C ASN A 121 3.20 -5.50 10.59
N ALA A 122 2.87 -6.70 11.06
CA ALA A 122 3.87 -7.72 11.36
C ALA A 122 4.64 -8.13 10.09
N THR A 123 3.96 -8.27 8.96
CA THR A 123 4.56 -8.61 7.66
C THR A 123 5.48 -7.50 7.17
N LEU A 124 5.08 -6.23 7.30
CA LEU A 124 5.95 -5.09 7.01
C LEU A 124 7.18 -5.06 7.91
N GLY A 125 7.02 -5.35 9.20
CA GLY A 125 8.14 -5.45 10.15
C GLY A 125 9.09 -6.61 9.83
N ILE A 126 8.57 -7.75 9.38
CA ILE A 126 9.39 -8.88 8.88
C ILE A 126 10.17 -8.45 7.65
N ARG A 127 9.52 -7.79 6.68
CA ARG A 127 10.18 -7.31 5.45
C ARG A 127 11.27 -6.28 5.74
N ALA A 128 11.06 -5.38 6.70
CA ALA A 128 12.07 -4.42 7.13
C ALA A 128 13.29 -5.13 7.76
N LYS A 129 13.06 -6.08 8.68
CA LYS A 129 14.13 -6.88 9.30
C LYS A 129 14.89 -7.75 8.31
N ILE A 130 14.21 -8.23 7.27
CA ILE A 130 14.83 -8.98 6.19
C ILE A 130 15.70 -8.04 5.35
N ALA A 131 15.18 -6.89 4.93
CA ALA A 131 15.93 -5.91 4.14
C ALA A 131 17.14 -5.30 4.88
N GLU A 132 17.11 -5.24 6.22
CA GLU A 132 18.26 -4.81 7.04
C GLU A 132 19.39 -5.85 7.10
N LYS A 133 19.08 -7.14 6.94
CA LYS A 133 20.03 -8.23 7.19
C LYS A 133 20.43 -9.04 5.96
N TYR A 134 19.61 -9.00 4.92
CA TYR A 134 19.74 -9.84 3.74
C TYR A 134 19.65 -8.96 2.49
N THR A 135 20.53 -9.21 1.53
CA THR A 135 20.49 -8.51 0.24
C THR A 135 19.33 -9.04 -0.61
N PRO A 136 18.95 -8.35 -1.70
CA PRO A 136 17.95 -8.87 -2.64
C PRO A 136 18.28 -10.29 -3.14
N GLU A 137 19.56 -10.58 -3.38
CA GLU A 137 20.03 -11.90 -3.81
C GLU A 137 19.86 -12.97 -2.73
N ASP A 138 20.09 -12.63 -1.46
CA ASP A 138 19.86 -13.53 -0.33
C ASP A 138 18.37 -13.89 -0.19
N ILE A 139 17.49 -12.92 -0.43
CA ILE A 139 16.03 -13.12 -0.37
C ILE A 139 15.57 -14.08 -1.47
N ASP A 140 16.09 -13.93 -2.69
CA ASP A 140 15.80 -14.84 -3.80
C ASP A 140 16.28 -16.26 -3.49
N GLN A 141 17.50 -16.40 -2.93
CA GLN A 141 18.05 -17.70 -2.58
C GLN A 141 17.27 -18.39 -1.44
N ILE A 142 16.78 -17.62 -0.46
CA ILE A 142 15.87 -18.12 0.58
C ILE A 142 14.53 -18.53 -0.03
N GLY A 143 14.00 -17.74 -0.97
CA GLY A 143 12.77 -18.05 -1.72
C GLY A 143 12.87 -19.37 -2.46
N ASP A 144 13.96 -19.58 -3.21
CA ASP A 144 14.24 -20.83 -3.92
C ASP A 144 14.38 -22.01 -2.95
N GLY A 145 15.02 -21.80 -1.80
CA GLY A 145 15.12 -22.79 -0.73
C GLY A 145 13.76 -23.19 -0.16
N LEU A 146 12.86 -22.23 0.07
CA LEU A 146 11.50 -22.48 0.53
C LEU A 146 10.67 -23.26 -0.50
N VAL A 147 10.79 -22.92 -1.79
CA VAL A 147 10.14 -23.64 -2.88
C VAL A 147 10.67 -25.08 -2.97
N ALA A 148 11.98 -25.28 -2.82
CA ALA A 148 12.59 -26.60 -2.78
C ALA A 148 12.06 -27.43 -1.59
N LEU A 149 11.97 -26.84 -0.40
CA LEU A 149 11.41 -27.48 0.79
C LEU A 149 9.93 -27.84 0.61
N LEU A 150 9.13 -26.96 0.02
CA LEU A 150 7.73 -27.24 -0.33
C LEU A 150 7.62 -28.36 -1.37
N GLY A 151 8.52 -28.39 -2.35
CA GLY A 151 8.65 -29.47 -3.32
C GLY A 151 8.98 -30.82 -2.67
N LEU A 152 9.88 -30.81 -1.67
CA LEU A 152 10.18 -31.99 -0.85
C LEU A 152 8.98 -32.43 -0.02
N ALA A 153 8.30 -31.48 0.65
CA ALA A 153 7.09 -31.77 1.40
C ALA A 153 6.02 -32.42 0.51
N LYS A 154 5.81 -31.90 -0.70
CA LYS A 154 4.89 -32.49 -1.68
C LYS A 154 5.28 -33.92 -2.09
N LYS A 155 6.59 -34.18 -2.29
CA LYS A 155 7.11 -35.52 -2.65
C LYS A 155 6.94 -36.52 -1.51
N ILE A 156 7.13 -36.09 -0.26
CA ILE A 156 6.93 -36.94 0.92
C ILE A 156 5.44 -37.19 1.17
N SER A 157 4.57 -36.23 0.86
CA SER A 157 3.11 -36.37 0.93
C SER A 157 2.52 -37.29 -0.14
N CYS A 158 3.32 -37.83 -1.07
CA CYS A 158 2.85 -38.85 -2.00
C CYS A 158 2.47 -40.13 -1.24
N PRO A 159 1.34 -40.79 -1.59
CA PRO A 159 0.83 -41.94 -0.83
C PRO A 159 1.85 -43.07 -0.68
N GLY A 160 2.65 -43.34 -1.73
CA GLY A 160 3.72 -44.36 -1.64
C GLY A 160 4.84 -44.02 -0.64
N ALA A 161 5.22 -42.74 -0.51
CA ALA A 161 6.25 -42.31 0.43
C ALA A 161 5.74 -42.34 1.87
N ILE A 162 4.49 -41.91 2.10
CA ILE A 162 3.82 -42.03 3.40
C ILE A 162 3.71 -43.49 3.85
N THR A 163 3.25 -44.39 2.97
CA THR A 163 3.13 -45.82 3.29
C THR A 163 4.49 -46.45 3.62
N PHE A 164 5.54 -46.09 2.89
CA PHE A 164 6.90 -46.55 3.20
C PHE A 164 7.38 -46.05 4.57
N LEU A 165 7.20 -44.76 4.87
CA LEU A 165 7.59 -44.17 6.15
C LEU A 165 6.80 -44.75 7.33
N GLN A 166 5.50 -44.96 7.16
CA GLN A 166 4.66 -45.64 8.16
C GLN A 166 5.15 -47.07 8.40
N GLY A 167 5.44 -47.81 7.33
CA GLY A 167 6.01 -49.16 7.43
C GLY A 167 7.32 -49.18 8.21
N VAL A 168 8.22 -48.22 7.98
CA VAL A 168 9.51 -48.11 8.71
C VAL A 168 9.31 -47.76 10.19
N VAL A 169 8.40 -46.85 10.52
CA VAL A 169 8.13 -46.42 11.90
C VAL A 169 7.40 -47.50 12.72
N GLU A 170 6.61 -48.36 12.08
CA GLU A 170 5.92 -49.47 12.75
C GLU A 170 6.85 -50.66 13.07
N ILE A 171 8.00 -50.79 12.41
CA ILE A 171 8.95 -51.90 12.62
C ILE A 171 9.44 -51.93 14.09
N PRO A 172 9.97 -50.83 14.67
CA PRO A 172 10.32 -50.79 16.09
C PRO A 172 9.16 -51.09 17.04
N GLY A 173 7.94 -50.65 16.70
CA GLY A 173 6.76 -50.86 17.55
C GLY A 173 6.22 -52.30 17.55
N LYS A 174 6.54 -53.07 16.51
CA LYS A 174 6.16 -54.48 16.34
C LYS A 174 7.28 -55.45 16.75
N MET A 175 8.45 -54.94 17.12
CA MET A 175 9.60 -55.71 17.55
C MET A 175 9.85 -55.50 19.04
N ASP A 176 9.96 -56.59 19.80
CA ASP A 176 10.46 -56.53 21.16
C ASP A 176 11.98 -56.38 21.12
N LEU A 177 12.43 -55.12 20.98
CA LEU A 177 13.86 -54.76 20.84
C LEU A 177 14.69 -55.21 22.06
N ALA A 178 14.05 -55.47 23.21
CA ALA A 178 14.71 -55.97 24.41
C ALA A 178 14.92 -57.50 24.40
N ALA A 179 14.19 -58.24 23.56
CA ALA A 179 14.26 -59.71 23.47
C ALA A 179 15.05 -60.24 22.25
N SER A 180 15.68 -59.34 21.48
CA SER A 180 16.40 -59.69 20.25
C SER A 180 17.64 -60.53 20.57
N LYS A 181 17.59 -61.85 20.28
CA LYS A 181 18.74 -62.74 20.38
C LYS A 181 19.78 -62.37 19.34
N GLU A 182 21.04 -62.32 19.75
CA GLU A 182 22.19 -62.21 18.85
C GLU A 182 22.09 -63.29 17.76
N VAL A 183 22.10 -62.85 16.50
CA VAL A 183 22.08 -63.77 15.36
C VAL A 183 23.53 -64.17 15.07
N GLY A 184 23.90 -65.42 15.36
CA GLY A 184 25.24 -65.93 15.10
C GLY A 184 25.59 -65.98 13.59
N PRO A 185 26.88 -66.03 13.21
CA PRO A 185 27.32 -66.00 11.81
C PRO A 185 26.70 -67.10 10.93
N LEU A 186 26.50 -68.30 11.51
CA LEU A 186 25.86 -69.42 10.83
C LEU A 186 24.34 -69.20 10.68
N SER A 187 23.71 -68.60 11.68
CA SER A 187 22.29 -68.25 11.68
C SER A 187 21.99 -67.11 10.72
N LEU A 188 22.92 -66.16 10.50
CA LEU A 188 22.81 -65.13 9.46
C LEU A 188 22.79 -65.75 8.06
N LEU A 189 23.64 -66.74 7.82
CA LEU A 189 23.70 -67.44 6.53
C LEU A 189 22.42 -68.25 6.27
N PHE A 190 21.92 -68.94 7.30
CA PHE A 190 20.67 -69.72 7.21
C PHE A 190 19.42 -68.82 7.15
N ALA A 191 19.40 -67.71 7.89
CA ALA A 191 18.34 -66.70 7.85
C ALA A 191 18.26 -66.01 6.49
N GLY A 192 19.40 -65.83 5.80
CA GLY A 192 19.45 -65.38 4.41
C GLY A 192 18.76 -66.33 3.43
N SER A 193 18.45 -67.56 3.81
CA SER A 193 17.63 -68.48 3.01
C SER A 193 16.13 -68.20 3.12
N ASN A 194 15.69 -67.44 4.13
CA ASN A 194 14.28 -67.16 4.37
C ASN A 194 13.71 -66.14 3.34
N LYS A 195 12.45 -66.33 2.94
CA LYS A 195 11.82 -65.55 1.87
C LYS A 195 11.66 -64.08 2.28
N GLU A 196 11.25 -63.79 3.50
CA GLU A 196 11.06 -62.43 4.00
C GLU A 196 12.39 -61.67 4.10
N VAL A 197 13.48 -62.35 4.47
CA VAL A 197 14.82 -61.75 4.54
C VAL A 197 15.35 -61.42 3.14
N LYS A 198 15.11 -62.31 2.16
CA LYS A 198 15.45 -62.05 0.75
C LYS A 198 14.67 -60.88 0.16
N GLU A 199 13.39 -60.77 0.48
CA GLU A 199 12.55 -59.64 0.06
C GLU A 199 13.03 -58.32 0.68
N GLY A 200 13.34 -58.29 1.98
CA GLY A 200 13.89 -57.12 2.66
C GLY A 200 15.26 -56.69 2.11
N LEU A 201 16.16 -57.65 1.88
CA LEU A 201 17.46 -57.38 1.24
C LEU A 201 17.29 -56.89 -0.20
N GLY A 202 16.31 -57.40 -0.95
CA GLY A 202 15.97 -56.91 -2.28
C GLY A 202 15.55 -55.44 -2.27
N VAL A 203 14.69 -55.03 -1.33
CA VAL A 203 14.28 -53.63 -1.13
C VAL A 203 15.50 -52.77 -0.77
N LEU A 204 16.37 -53.22 0.15
CA LEU A 204 17.60 -52.51 0.51
C LEU A 204 18.56 -52.35 -0.67
N ILE A 205 18.70 -53.37 -1.52
CA ILE A 205 19.53 -53.32 -2.72
C ILE A 205 18.96 -52.32 -3.73
N GLU A 206 17.65 -52.29 -3.96
CA GLU A 206 17.02 -51.31 -4.85
C GLU A 206 17.13 -49.87 -4.31
N LEU A 207 16.98 -49.67 -3.00
CA LEU A 207 17.27 -48.38 -2.36
C LEU A 207 18.74 -47.97 -2.56
N THR A 208 19.68 -48.91 -2.38
CA THR A 208 21.12 -48.68 -2.56
C THR A 208 21.46 -48.37 -4.02
N LYS A 209 20.86 -49.08 -4.98
CA LYS A 209 20.99 -48.79 -6.42
C LYS A 209 20.41 -47.41 -6.75
N GLY A 210 19.26 -47.05 -6.18
CA GLY A 210 18.66 -45.72 -6.32
C GLY A 210 19.60 -44.61 -5.83
N LEU A 211 20.18 -44.78 -4.64
CA LEU A 211 21.19 -43.86 -4.09
C LEU A 211 22.45 -43.78 -4.98
N GLY A 212 22.91 -44.90 -5.53
CA GLY A 212 24.03 -44.93 -6.47
C GLY A 212 23.76 -44.16 -7.77
N LYS A 213 22.53 -44.22 -8.31
CA LYS A 213 22.12 -43.45 -9.49
C LYS A 213 22.05 -41.95 -9.22
N LEU A 214 21.63 -41.53 -8.01
CA LEU A 214 21.63 -40.12 -7.60
C LEU A 214 23.05 -39.53 -7.55
N ARG A 215 24.03 -40.30 -7.05
CA ARG A 215 25.45 -39.87 -7.02
C ARG A 215 26.00 -39.61 -8.43
N ASN A 216 25.64 -40.44 -9.41
CA ASN A 216 26.09 -40.28 -10.79
C ASN A 216 25.38 -39.12 -11.51
N ASN A 217 24.14 -38.81 -11.15
CA ASN A 217 23.42 -37.65 -11.71
C ASN A 217 23.94 -36.31 -11.16
N CYS A 218 24.40 -36.24 -9.91
CA CYS A 218 25.07 -35.04 -9.38
C CYS A 218 26.47 -34.80 -9.98
N SER A 219 27.13 -35.84 -10.52
CA SER A 219 28.41 -35.72 -11.24
C SER A 219 28.26 -35.15 -12.66
N ASN A 220 27.05 -35.16 -13.22
CA ASN A 220 26.77 -34.70 -14.59
C ASN A 220 25.88 -33.42 -14.58
N GLY A 221 26.10 -32.53 -13.61
CA GLY A 221 25.53 -31.18 -13.60
C GLY A 221 26.21 -30.24 -14.61
N PRO A 222 25.56 -29.15 -15.04
CA PRO A 222 25.80 -28.49 -16.33
C PRO A 222 27.07 -27.63 -16.30
N ALA A 223 28.22 -28.23 -16.57
CA ALA A 223 29.47 -27.51 -16.83
C ALA A 223 30.12 -27.90 -18.17
N GLY A 224 29.41 -28.64 -19.03
CA GLY A 224 29.95 -29.18 -20.29
C GLY A 224 29.18 -28.83 -21.56
N GLN A 225 28.11 -28.04 -21.50
CA GLN A 225 27.34 -27.62 -22.68
C GLN A 225 27.40 -26.10 -22.84
N HIS A 226 28.57 -25.57 -23.18
CA HIS A 226 28.65 -24.21 -23.70
C HIS A 226 29.88 -23.99 -24.60
N LEU A 227 30.20 -24.93 -25.50
CA LEU A 227 31.25 -24.69 -26.50
C LEU A 227 31.12 -25.44 -27.83
N ASP A 228 29.90 -25.76 -28.28
CA ASP A 228 29.67 -26.35 -29.62
C ASP A 228 28.53 -25.62 -30.38
N SER A 229 28.61 -24.28 -30.47
CA SER A 229 27.67 -23.52 -31.30
C SER A 229 28.33 -22.40 -32.10
N LEU A 230 29.57 -22.60 -32.57
CA LEU A 230 30.25 -21.65 -33.47
C LEU A 230 31.14 -22.39 -34.46
N THR A 231 30.54 -23.11 -35.43
CA THR A 231 31.08 -23.30 -36.79
C THR A 231 30.09 -24.12 -37.61
N GLU A 232 29.08 -23.46 -38.19
CA GLU A 232 28.46 -23.94 -39.44
C GLU A 232 27.72 -22.76 -40.10
N TYR A 233 28.51 -21.90 -40.77
CA TYR A 233 28.04 -21.06 -41.87
C TYR A 233 29.25 -20.76 -42.77
N SER A 234 29.48 -21.62 -43.75
CA SER A 234 30.16 -21.35 -45.03
C SER A 234 29.83 -22.47 -46.01
#